data_AF-K0BZN7-F1
#
_entry.id   AF-K0BZN7-F1
#
_cell.length_a   1.000
_cell.length_b   1.000
_cell.length_c   1.000
_cell.angle_alpha   90.00
_cell.angle_beta   90.00
_cell.angle_gamma   90.00
#
_symmetry.space_group_name_H-M   'P 1'
#
loop_
_entity.id
_entity.type
_entity.pdbx_description
1 polymer ?
#
loop_
_entity_poly.entity_id
_entity_poly.type
_entity_poly.pdbx_seq_one_letter_code
_entity_poly.pdbx_strand_id
1 'polypeptide(L)'
;MKYSHQQSNNTVQKVIVPELAGRRRFILACFMLMMCVLIYRAIDLQVLNNSYLQKRGEAVHLRDIKLPAYRGKITDVGGHALAISAPVSSVWVNPQELELGTKKKEFAKLLGLKVSALDKKLKKVASRRFVYLRRHMDPQVTAMIDQLQLPGVYLQKEYRRYYPDGEVAAHLVGFTNIDDEGQEGLELAWDESLKGSAGAERVLRDGKRRMVKHVDNIRAPIPGQDIRLTIDRRLQYLAYRELKAAVAQQKATSGSLVLLNAETGQLLAVANQPAFNPNDRSKIKASHVRNRAFVDLFEPGSTMKPFTVAAGMESGVFDASTVIDTNPGYMRVGRSQVRDHRNYGEIDLATLLLKSSNVASAKIALGIPGEKLWGMLNSLGFGQSAGLGFPGEARGKLVGYEQWRPIETATLSFGYGLSTSALQLARAYSVIANEGVLEPISLVVDEAAAESVRVMSPTVANSVRNMMRGVVTKAGTAPRAKVYGYSVAGKTGTVKKAIAGGYAEDKYLGVFAGMAPASDPKLVMVVVIDEPKAGDYYGGLVAAPVFSRVMSGALRLMNIAPDNLDKATVFASLERGIQ
;
A
#
# COMPACT_ATOMS: atom_id res chain seq x y z
N MET A 1 -84.06 101.85 -39.72
CA MET A 1 -84.48 100.45 -39.87
C MET A 1 -83.23 99.59 -40.01
N LYS A 2 -83.14 98.52 -39.21
CA LYS A 2 -82.09 97.47 -39.09
C LYS A 2 -80.81 97.75 -38.26
N TYR A 3 -80.58 96.81 -37.34
CA TYR A 3 -79.65 96.74 -36.21
C TYR A 3 -78.26 96.21 -36.59
N SER A 4 -77.22 96.56 -35.80
CA SER A 4 -76.25 95.59 -35.25
C SER A 4 -75.23 96.21 -34.27
N HIS A 5 -75.20 95.62 -33.07
CA HIS A 5 -74.09 95.30 -32.15
C HIS A 5 -73.15 96.37 -31.50
N GLN A 6 -73.34 96.43 -30.16
CA GLN A 6 -72.36 96.17 -29.07
C GLN A 6 -71.10 97.03 -28.94
N GLN A 7 -70.94 97.63 -27.75
CA GLN A 7 -69.73 97.45 -26.94
C GLN A 7 -70.01 97.64 -25.45
N SER A 8 -69.59 96.65 -24.67
CA SER A 8 -69.65 96.57 -23.21
C SER A 8 -68.31 97.06 -22.63
N ASN A 9 -68.37 98.03 -21.72
CA ASN A 9 -67.23 98.49 -20.93
C ASN A 9 -66.97 97.52 -19.78
N ASN A 10 -65.77 96.93 -19.75
CA ASN A 10 -65.30 96.06 -18.68
C ASN A 10 -64.20 96.77 -17.88
N THR A 11 -64.53 97.20 -16.66
CA THR A 11 -63.57 97.80 -15.71
C THR A 11 -63.12 96.71 -14.73
N VAL A 12 -61.89 96.21 -14.87
CA VAL A 12 -61.32 95.21 -13.94
C VAL A 12 -60.35 95.89 -12.98
N GLN A 13 -60.67 95.83 -11.68
CA GLN A 13 -59.81 96.27 -10.58
C GLN A 13 -58.51 95.45 -10.52
N LYS A 14 -57.36 96.13 -10.43
CA LYS A 14 -56.06 95.50 -10.13
C LYS A 14 -56.03 95.08 -8.65
N VAL A 15 -56.03 93.78 -8.40
CA VAL A 15 -55.70 93.19 -7.09
C VAL A 15 -54.17 93.06 -7.00
N ILE A 16 -53.56 93.77 -6.05
CA ILE A 16 -52.14 93.62 -5.72
C ILE A 16 -52.01 92.40 -4.78
N VAL A 17 -51.40 91.32 -5.28
CA VAL A 17 -51.07 90.12 -4.50
C VAL A 17 -49.64 90.27 -3.96
N PRO A 18 -49.36 90.01 -2.66
CA PRO A 18 -48.02 90.12 -2.12
C PRO A 18 -47.08 89.08 -2.77
N GLU A 19 -45.96 89.56 -3.30
CA GLU A 19 -44.98 88.74 -4.00
C GLU A 19 -44.21 87.85 -3.00
N LEU A 20 -44.69 86.63 -2.75
CA LEU A 20 -43.99 85.58 -1.98
C LEU A 20 -42.74 85.01 -2.72
N ALA A 21 -42.07 85.82 -3.55
CA ALA A 21 -40.94 85.42 -4.39
C ALA A 21 -39.77 84.84 -3.58
N GLY A 22 -39.51 85.36 -2.37
CA GLY A 22 -38.45 84.86 -1.49
C GLY A 22 -38.67 83.42 -1.03
N ARG A 23 -39.90 83.07 -0.63
CA ARG A 23 -40.26 81.72 -0.18
C ARG A 23 -40.22 80.71 -1.32
N ARG A 24 -40.66 81.11 -2.53
CA ARG A 24 -40.58 80.28 -3.74
C ARG A 24 -39.13 79.99 -4.14
N ARG A 25 -38.25 81.02 -4.14
CA ARG A 25 -36.82 80.86 -4.47
C ARG A 25 -36.09 80.01 -3.44
N PHE A 26 -36.43 80.15 -2.16
CA PHE A 26 -35.85 79.33 -1.09
C PHE A 26 -36.24 77.84 -1.26
N ILE A 27 -37.51 77.54 -1.49
CA ILE A 27 -37.97 76.15 -1.72
C ILE A 27 -37.32 75.56 -2.98
N LEU A 28 -37.24 76.32 -4.07
CA LEU A 28 -36.54 75.90 -5.30
C LEU A 28 -35.05 75.64 -5.07
N ALA A 29 -34.37 76.49 -4.29
CA ALA A 29 -32.97 76.29 -3.93
C ALA A 29 -32.77 75.03 -3.08
N CYS A 30 -33.65 74.76 -2.11
CA CYS A 30 -33.63 73.51 -1.35
C CYS A 30 -33.84 72.28 -2.24
N PHE A 31 -34.77 72.35 -3.20
CA PHE A 31 -34.99 71.26 -4.16
C PHE A 31 -33.78 71.05 -5.09
N MET A 32 -33.18 72.13 -5.60
CA MET A 32 -31.96 72.06 -6.42
C MET A 32 -30.78 71.48 -5.64
N LEU A 33 -30.61 71.90 -4.39
CA LEU A 33 -29.56 71.36 -3.51
C LEU A 33 -29.77 69.86 -3.28
N MET A 34 -31.00 69.44 -2.99
CA MET A 34 -31.35 68.02 -2.82
C MET A 34 -31.08 67.22 -4.10
N MET A 35 -31.42 67.77 -5.28
CA MET A 35 -31.13 67.15 -6.57
C MET A 35 -29.63 67.00 -6.80
N CYS A 36 -28.83 68.03 -6.48
CA CYS A 36 -27.37 67.98 -6.61
C CYS A 36 -26.76 66.94 -5.67
N VAL A 37 -27.27 66.80 -4.45
CA VAL A 37 -26.83 65.77 -3.49
C VAL A 37 -27.14 64.36 -4.01
N LEU A 38 -28.32 64.16 -4.62
CA LEU A 38 -28.68 62.87 -5.22
C LEU A 38 -27.81 62.52 -6.44
N ILE A 39 -27.53 63.50 -7.31
CA ILE A 39 -26.65 63.32 -8.48
C ILE A 39 -25.21 63.01 -8.01
N TYR A 40 -24.70 63.78 -7.05
CA TYR A 40 -23.39 63.52 -6.45
C TYR A 40 -23.34 62.11 -5.86
N ARG A 41 -24.37 61.69 -5.12
CA ARG A 41 -24.42 60.35 -4.53
C ARG A 41 -24.52 59.25 -5.58
N ALA A 42 -25.22 59.48 -6.68
CA ALA A 42 -25.29 58.55 -7.80
C ALA A 42 -23.93 58.40 -8.49
N ILE A 43 -23.21 59.50 -8.73
CA ILE A 43 -21.85 59.49 -9.31
C ILE A 43 -20.86 58.81 -8.35
N ASP A 44 -20.92 59.12 -7.05
CA ASP A 44 -20.09 58.50 -6.02
C ASP A 44 -20.31 56.97 -5.94
N LEU A 45 -21.56 56.51 -6.06
CA LEU A 45 -21.89 55.09 -6.05
C LEU A 45 -21.54 54.38 -7.38
N GLN A 46 -21.77 55.03 -8.54
CA GLN A 46 -21.60 54.40 -9.86
C GLN A 46 -20.20 54.54 -10.46
N VAL A 47 -19.45 55.59 -10.12
CA VAL A 47 -18.15 55.91 -10.74
C VAL A 47 -17.00 55.72 -9.74
N LEU A 48 -17.11 56.25 -8.53
CA LEU A 48 -16.01 56.21 -7.54
C LEU A 48 -15.98 54.90 -6.74
N ASN A 49 -17.13 54.38 -6.32
CA ASN A 49 -17.23 53.15 -5.51
C ASN A 49 -17.62 51.88 -6.29
N ASN A 50 -17.62 51.93 -7.63
CA ASN A 50 -18.04 50.81 -8.47
C ASN A 50 -17.23 49.53 -8.19
N SER A 51 -15.91 49.66 -8.01
CA SER A 51 -15.02 48.54 -7.71
C SER A 51 -15.25 47.93 -6.31
N TYR A 52 -15.67 48.72 -5.32
CA TYR A 52 -15.99 48.24 -3.97
C TYR A 52 -17.35 47.52 -3.91
N LEU A 53 -18.36 48.04 -4.63
CA LEU A 53 -19.69 47.43 -4.74
C LEU A 53 -19.68 46.19 -5.65
N GLN A 54 -18.93 46.21 -6.76
CA GLN A 54 -18.71 45.03 -7.60
C GLN A 54 -17.99 43.94 -6.83
N LYS A 55 -16.91 44.22 -6.08
CA LYS A 55 -16.23 43.19 -5.26
C LYS A 55 -17.17 42.56 -4.22
N ARG A 56 -18.08 43.33 -3.62
CA ARG A 56 -19.10 42.78 -2.69
C ARG A 56 -20.19 41.98 -3.42
N GLY A 57 -20.60 42.39 -4.62
CA GLY A 57 -21.53 41.63 -5.46
C GLY A 57 -20.90 40.33 -5.99
N GLU A 58 -19.67 40.40 -6.47
CA GLU A 58 -18.85 39.27 -6.93
C GLU A 58 -18.58 38.28 -5.80
N ALA A 59 -18.24 38.73 -4.58
CA ALA A 59 -18.06 37.85 -3.43
C ALA A 59 -19.36 37.14 -2.99
N VAL A 60 -20.53 37.67 -3.37
CA VAL A 60 -21.85 37.05 -3.10
C VAL A 60 -22.24 36.04 -4.19
N HIS A 61 -21.76 36.20 -5.44
CA HIS A 61 -22.19 35.42 -6.60
C HIS A 61 -21.14 34.47 -7.20
N LEU A 62 -19.85 34.70 -6.97
CA LEU A 62 -18.75 33.86 -7.43
C LEU A 62 -18.37 32.87 -6.33
N ARG A 63 -18.40 31.58 -6.65
CA ARG A 63 -17.80 30.54 -5.81
C ARG A 63 -16.80 29.74 -6.61
N ASP A 64 -15.68 29.47 -5.96
CA ASP A 64 -14.67 28.56 -6.47
C ASP A 64 -15.08 27.13 -6.07
N ILE A 65 -15.27 26.27 -7.05
CA ILE A 65 -15.52 24.84 -6.89
C ILE A 65 -14.21 24.11 -7.15
N LYS A 66 -13.85 23.21 -6.24
CA LYS A 66 -12.68 22.35 -6.38
C LYS A 66 -12.95 21.30 -7.44
N LEU A 67 -12.12 21.27 -8.48
CA LEU A 67 -12.12 20.20 -9.48
C LEU A 67 -11.20 19.07 -9.00
N PRO A 68 -11.71 17.86 -8.74
CA PRO A 68 -10.87 16.76 -8.24
C PRO A 68 -9.82 16.39 -9.31
N ALA A 69 -8.60 16.09 -8.85
CA ALA A 69 -7.57 15.54 -9.70
C ALA A 69 -7.75 14.03 -9.85
N TYR A 70 -7.35 13.51 -11.01
CA TYR A 70 -7.27 12.07 -11.21
C TYR A 70 -6.06 11.52 -10.45
N ARG A 71 -6.31 10.69 -9.45
CA ARG A 71 -5.25 10.00 -8.72
C ARG A 71 -4.57 8.95 -9.61
N GLY A 72 -3.24 9.01 -9.73
CA GLY A 72 -2.43 8.17 -10.61
C GLY A 72 -2.68 6.67 -10.41
N LYS A 73 -2.56 5.88 -11.47
CA LYS A 73 -2.79 4.43 -11.45
C LYS A 73 -1.59 3.71 -10.84
N ILE A 74 -1.85 2.62 -10.12
CA ILE A 74 -0.81 1.67 -9.71
C ILE A 74 -0.93 0.46 -10.62
N THR A 75 0.16 0.07 -11.27
CA THR A 75 0.19 -1.02 -12.26
C THR A 75 1.24 -2.07 -11.91
N ASP A 76 1.01 -3.31 -12.33
CA ASP A 76 2.01 -4.36 -12.30
C ASP A 76 3.07 -4.14 -13.41
N VAL A 77 4.11 -4.98 -13.43
CA VAL A 77 5.18 -4.88 -14.44
C VAL A 77 4.65 -5.06 -15.87
N GLY A 78 3.54 -5.78 -16.06
CA GLY A 78 2.85 -5.96 -17.35
C GLY A 78 1.87 -4.84 -17.73
N GLY A 79 1.71 -3.80 -16.92
CA GLY A 79 0.79 -2.68 -17.17
C GLY A 79 -0.66 -2.94 -16.76
N HIS A 80 -0.96 -4.07 -16.11
CA HIS A 80 -2.28 -4.33 -15.55
C HIS A 80 -2.51 -3.49 -14.30
N ALA A 81 -3.68 -2.88 -14.20
CA ALA A 81 -3.97 -2.00 -13.09
C ALA A 81 -4.31 -2.76 -11.80
N LEU A 82 -3.57 -2.43 -10.74
CA LEU A 82 -3.78 -2.90 -9.37
C LEU A 82 -4.64 -1.90 -8.57
N ALA A 83 -4.57 -0.61 -8.92
CA ALA A 83 -5.44 0.44 -8.41
C ALA A 83 -5.73 1.48 -9.49
N ILE A 84 -7.02 1.82 -9.64
CA ILE A 84 -7.51 2.83 -10.60
C ILE A 84 -8.52 3.76 -9.96
N SER A 85 -8.58 4.99 -10.44
CA SER A 85 -9.60 5.95 -10.02
C SER A 85 -10.79 5.89 -10.97
N ALA A 86 -11.96 5.54 -10.43
CA ALA A 86 -13.22 5.51 -11.16
C ALA A 86 -14.01 6.81 -10.90
N PRO A 87 -14.60 7.43 -11.94
CA PRO A 87 -15.45 8.61 -11.75
C PRO A 87 -16.71 8.23 -10.99
N VAL A 88 -17.00 8.98 -9.92
CA VAL A 88 -18.22 8.84 -9.11
C VAL A 88 -18.82 10.21 -8.86
N SER A 89 -20.05 10.23 -8.38
CA SER A 89 -20.70 11.48 -7.99
C SER A 89 -21.27 11.38 -6.58
N SER A 90 -21.17 12.47 -5.85
CA SER A 90 -21.72 12.59 -4.50
C SER A 90 -22.89 13.57 -4.50
N VAL A 91 -23.96 13.19 -3.81
CA VAL A 91 -25.16 14.00 -3.65
C VAL A 91 -25.03 14.77 -2.36
N TRP A 92 -25.04 16.10 -2.48
CA TRP A 92 -25.15 17.00 -1.34
C TRP A 92 -26.36 17.91 -1.51
N VAL A 93 -26.85 18.44 -0.39
CA VAL A 93 -27.99 19.33 -0.38
C VAL A 93 -27.70 20.60 0.39
N ASN A 94 -28.41 21.66 0.03
CA ASN A 94 -28.60 22.83 0.86
C ASN A 94 -29.99 22.74 1.51
N PRO A 95 -30.09 22.35 2.80
CA PRO A 95 -31.36 22.25 3.51
C PRO A 95 -32.24 23.51 3.50
N GLN A 96 -31.65 24.71 3.33
CA GLN A 96 -32.40 25.97 3.28
C GLN A 96 -33.11 26.21 1.93
N GLU A 97 -32.68 25.50 0.89
CA GLU A 97 -33.21 25.61 -0.48
C GLU A 97 -33.95 24.33 -0.91
N LEU A 98 -33.98 23.32 -0.05
CA LEU A 98 -34.37 21.97 -0.42
C LEU A 98 -35.89 21.83 -0.52
N GLU A 99 -36.38 21.58 -1.73
CA GLU A 99 -37.79 21.33 -2.01
C GLU A 99 -37.97 19.96 -2.68
N LEU A 100 -38.41 18.96 -1.91
CA LEU A 100 -38.55 17.58 -2.40
C LEU A 100 -39.93 17.29 -3.04
N GLY A 101 -40.96 18.07 -2.69
CA GLY A 101 -42.32 17.93 -3.23
C GLY A 101 -42.85 16.50 -3.25
N THR A 102 -43.51 16.13 -4.35
CA THR A 102 -44.03 14.78 -4.62
C THR A 102 -42.94 13.77 -4.97
N LYS A 103 -41.79 14.23 -5.47
CA LYS A 103 -40.63 13.42 -5.90
C LYS A 103 -39.81 12.85 -4.72
N LYS A 104 -40.15 13.22 -3.49
CA LYS A 104 -39.45 12.78 -2.26
C LYS A 104 -39.26 11.27 -2.14
N LYS A 105 -40.30 10.48 -2.45
CA LYS A 105 -40.24 9.01 -2.36
C LYS A 105 -39.22 8.42 -3.33
N GLU A 106 -39.21 8.93 -4.55
CA GLU A 106 -38.29 8.53 -5.61
C GLU A 106 -36.85 8.93 -5.28
N PHE A 107 -36.64 10.17 -4.83
CA PHE A 107 -35.33 10.64 -4.38
C PHE A 107 -34.76 9.80 -3.23
N ALA A 108 -35.59 9.47 -2.22
CA ALA A 108 -35.19 8.60 -1.13
C ALA A 108 -34.80 7.19 -1.64
N LYS A 109 -35.57 6.64 -2.59
CA LYS A 109 -35.29 5.34 -3.23
C LYS A 109 -33.94 5.36 -3.97
N LEU A 110 -33.67 6.38 -4.79
CA LEU A 110 -32.40 6.54 -5.50
C LEU A 110 -31.20 6.68 -4.54
N LEU A 111 -31.40 7.36 -3.41
CA LEU A 111 -30.42 7.42 -2.33
C LEU A 111 -30.28 6.13 -1.52
N GLY A 112 -31.13 5.12 -1.73
CA GLY A 112 -31.16 3.88 -0.96
C GLY A 112 -31.57 4.08 0.51
N LEU A 113 -32.34 5.11 0.81
CA LEU A 113 -32.80 5.47 2.15
C LEU A 113 -34.31 5.28 2.28
N LYS A 114 -34.76 4.90 3.48
CA LYS A 114 -36.19 5.02 3.83
C LYS A 114 -36.56 6.50 3.94
N VAL A 115 -37.77 6.86 3.52
CA VAL A 115 -38.26 8.26 3.58
C VAL A 115 -38.16 8.84 5.00
N SER A 116 -38.50 8.04 6.01
CA SER A 116 -38.38 8.43 7.42
C SER A 116 -36.93 8.70 7.87
N ALA A 117 -35.97 7.94 7.34
CA ALA A 117 -34.55 8.14 7.62
C ALA A 117 -34.02 9.42 6.95
N LEU A 118 -34.46 9.70 5.72
CA LEU A 118 -34.14 10.94 5.02
C LEU A 118 -34.67 12.15 5.79
N ASP A 119 -35.92 12.12 6.24
CA ASP A 119 -36.52 13.20 7.03
C ASP A 119 -35.79 13.45 8.33
N LYS A 120 -35.43 12.38 9.05
CA LYS A 120 -34.65 12.50 10.28
C LYS A 120 -33.28 13.13 10.02
N LYS A 121 -32.61 12.74 8.92
CA LYS A 121 -31.31 13.30 8.54
C LYS A 121 -31.43 14.79 8.18
N LEU A 122 -32.44 15.18 7.42
CA LEU A 122 -32.69 16.57 7.00
C LEU A 122 -33.09 17.48 8.18
N LYS A 123 -33.98 17.02 9.06
CA LYS A 123 -34.37 17.78 10.27
C LYS A 123 -33.17 18.13 11.16
N LYS A 124 -32.24 17.18 11.35
CA LYS A 124 -31.03 17.38 12.18
C LYS A 124 -30.11 18.47 11.63
N VAL A 125 -30.19 18.77 10.33
CA VAL A 125 -29.26 19.66 9.63
C VAL A 125 -29.94 20.86 8.98
N ALA A 126 -31.19 21.17 9.34
CA ALA A 126 -32.00 22.20 8.71
C ALA A 126 -31.36 23.60 8.69
N SER A 127 -30.53 23.93 9.68
CA SER A 127 -29.82 25.21 9.74
C SER A 127 -28.54 25.26 8.89
N ARG A 128 -28.05 24.12 8.41
CA ARG A 128 -26.82 24.04 7.61
C ARG A 128 -27.10 24.45 6.16
N ARG A 129 -26.05 24.90 5.47
CA ARG A 129 -26.09 25.26 4.04
C ARG A 129 -25.45 24.22 3.12
N PHE A 130 -24.84 23.19 3.69
CA PHE A 130 -24.17 22.12 2.96
C PHE A 130 -24.20 20.83 3.79
N VAL A 131 -24.71 19.75 3.21
CA VAL A 131 -24.68 18.40 3.80
C VAL A 131 -24.63 17.34 2.71
N TYR A 132 -23.68 16.41 2.80
CA TYR A 132 -23.69 15.19 2.01
C TYR A 132 -24.83 14.26 2.44
N LEU A 133 -25.73 13.92 1.51
CA LEU A 133 -26.73 12.89 1.72
C LEU A 133 -26.14 11.51 1.49
N ARG A 134 -25.37 11.34 0.42
CA ARG A 134 -24.67 10.10 0.09
C ARG A 134 -23.47 10.42 -0.80
N ARG A 135 -22.33 9.80 -0.52
CA ARG A 135 -21.09 9.98 -1.30
C ARG A 135 -20.79 8.78 -2.17
N HIS A 136 -20.01 8.99 -3.23
CA HIS A 136 -19.47 7.98 -4.15
C HIS A 136 -20.55 7.06 -4.74
N MET A 137 -21.63 7.67 -5.21
CA MET A 137 -22.70 6.97 -5.90
C MET A 137 -22.33 6.70 -7.34
N ASP A 138 -22.94 5.66 -7.90
CA ASP A 138 -22.85 5.33 -9.32
C ASP A 138 -23.28 6.55 -10.17
N PRO A 139 -22.46 6.97 -11.15
CA PRO A 139 -22.80 8.06 -12.06
C PRO A 139 -24.20 7.93 -12.68
N GLN A 140 -24.63 6.72 -13.05
CA GLN A 140 -25.94 6.47 -13.64
C GLN A 140 -27.08 6.79 -12.66
N VAL A 141 -26.92 6.43 -11.38
CA VAL A 141 -27.91 6.74 -10.33
C VAL A 141 -27.95 8.24 -10.05
N THR A 142 -26.79 8.91 -10.04
CA THR A 142 -26.75 10.36 -9.85
C THR A 142 -27.32 11.13 -11.03
N ALA A 143 -27.17 10.63 -12.27
CA ALA A 143 -27.81 11.22 -13.44
C ALA A 143 -29.34 11.15 -13.34
N MET A 144 -29.90 10.05 -12.83
CA MET A 144 -31.34 9.96 -12.53
C MET A 144 -31.77 10.97 -11.46
N ILE A 145 -30.93 11.20 -10.43
CA ILE A 145 -31.20 12.22 -9.40
C ILE A 145 -31.19 13.63 -10.00
N ASP A 146 -30.25 13.92 -10.90
CA ASP A 146 -30.13 15.22 -11.58
C ASP A 146 -31.36 15.51 -12.44
N GLN A 147 -31.88 14.50 -13.14
CA GLN A 147 -33.11 14.58 -13.94
C GLN A 147 -34.36 14.91 -13.12
N LEU A 148 -34.37 14.66 -11.81
CA LEU A 148 -35.48 15.08 -10.95
C LEU A 148 -35.56 16.60 -10.78
N GLN A 149 -34.47 17.33 -11.10
CA GLN A 149 -34.37 18.79 -11.04
C GLN A 149 -34.86 19.36 -9.70
N LEU A 150 -34.44 18.74 -8.59
CA LEU A 150 -34.87 19.11 -7.25
C LEU A 150 -34.13 20.37 -6.77
N PRO A 151 -34.84 21.45 -6.39
CA PRO A 151 -34.22 22.62 -5.78
C PRO A 151 -33.43 22.24 -4.53
N GLY A 152 -32.23 22.81 -4.40
CA GLY A 152 -31.35 22.56 -3.25
C GLY A 152 -30.62 21.20 -3.26
N VAL A 153 -30.75 20.39 -4.32
CA VAL A 153 -29.96 19.17 -4.54
C VAL A 153 -28.86 19.45 -5.54
N TYR A 154 -27.64 19.01 -5.22
CA TYR A 154 -26.46 19.27 -6.03
C TYR A 154 -25.61 18.01 -6.14
N LEU A 155 -24.97 17.86 -7.29
CA LEU A 155 -24.00 16.81 -7.55
C LEU A 155 -22.58 17.37 -7.48
N GLN A 156 -21.69 16.59 -6.89
CA GLN A 156 -20.27 16.85 -6.89
C GLN A 156 -19.56 15.66 -7.54
N LYS A 157 -18.86 15.92 -8.65
CA LYS A 157 -18.01 14.91 -9.28
C LYS A 157 -16.81 14.66 -8.38
N GLU A 158 -16.51 13.40 -8.15
CA GLU A 158 -15.38 12.92 -7.36
C GLU A 158 -14.77 11.70 -8.05
N TYR A 159 -13.63 11.25 -7.53
CA TYR A 159 -13.07 9.94 -7.89
C TYR A 159 -13.16 9.01 -6.70
N ARG A 160 -13.37 7.73 -6.99
CA ARG A 160 -13.25 6.66 -6.00
C ARG A 160 -12.22 5.67 -6.48
N ARG A 161 -11.33 5.29 -5.56
CA ARG A 161 -10.36 4.24 -5.82
C ARG A 161 -11.01 2.86 -5.91
N TYR A 162 -10.67 2.14 -6.96
CA TYR A 162 -11.09 0.76 -7.23
C TYR A 162 -9.87 -0.13 -7.41
N TYR A 163 -9.93 -1.33 -6.83
CA TYR A 163 -8.82 -2.28 -6.79
C TYR A 163 -9.23 -3.57 -7.49
N PRO A 164 -8.89 -3.76 -8.78
CA PRO A 164 -9.38 -4.89 -9.58
C PRO A 164 -9.06 -6.26 -9.00
N ASP A 165 -7.88 -6.40 -8.40
CA ASP A 165 -7.40 -7.67 -7.82
C ASP A 165 -7.88 -7.92 -6.38
N GLY A 166 -8.63 -6.98 -5.79
CA GLY A 166 -9.22 -7.12 -4.47
C GLY A 166 -8.21 -7.59 -3.42
N GLU A 167 -8.49 -8.75 -2.80
CA GLU A 167 -7.67 -9.30 -1.72
C GLU A 167 -6.27 -9.79 -2.13
N VAL A 168 -6.02 -10.01 -3.43
CA VAL A 168 -4.79 -10.62 -3.93
C VAL A 168 -3.58 -9.68 -3.75
N ALA A 169 -3.78 -8.38 -3.94
CA ALA A 169 -2.73 -7.35 -3.83
C ALA A 169 -3.01 -6.33 -2.70
N ALA A 170 -4.00 -6.60 -1.85
CA ALA A 170 -4.54 -5.64 -0.88
C ALA A 170 -3.50 -5.08 0.10
N HIS A 171 -2.61 -5.93 0.64
CA HIS A 171 -1.58 -5.49 1.58
C HIS A 171 -0.50 -4.64 0.92
N LEU A 172 -0.22 -4.89 -0.36
CA LEU A 172 0.78 -4.14 -1.09
C LEU A 172 0.24 -2.78 -1.50
N VAL A 173 -0.89 -2.79 -2.22
CA VAL A 173 -1.51 -1.58 -2.73
C VAL A 173 -2.05 -0.73 -1.59
N GLY A 174 -2.69 -1.36 -0.60
CA GLY A 174 -3.36 -0.66 0.49
C GLY A 174 -4.71 -0.09 0.06
N PHE A 175 -5.10 1.03 0.66
CA PHE A 175 -6.35 1.70 0.28
C PHE A 175 -6.35 3.21 0.62
N THR A 176 -7.23 3.98 -0.03
CA THR A 176 -7.49 5.40 0.26
C THR A 176 -8.71 5.62 1.16
N ASN A 177 -8.89 6.74 1.85
CA ASN A 177 -10.11 7.04 2.62
C ASN A 177 -11.28 7.52 1.72
N ILE A 178 -12.35 8.08 2.30
CA ILE A 178 -13.49 8.62 1.53
C ILE A 178 -13.14 9.94 0.81
N ASP A 179 -12.04 10.57 1.17
CA ASP A 179 -11.54 11.82 0.57
C ASP A 179 -10.37 11.56 -0.40
N ASP A 180 -10.19 10.30 -0.80
CA ASP A 180 -9.17 9.80 -1.73
C ASP A 180 -7.72 10.00 -1.27
N GLU A 181 -7.50 9.99 0.05
CA GLU A 181 -6.18 10.08 0.68
C GLU A 181 -5.69 8.70 1.07
N GLY A 182 -4.45 8.35 0.72
CA GLY A 182 -3.80 7.10 1.09
C GLY A 182 -3.85 6.84 2.58
N GLN A 183 -4.19 5.61 2.98
CA GLN A 183 -4.28 5.20 4.39
C GLN A 183 -3.35 4.04 4.72
N GLU A 184 -3.07 3.18 3.73
CA GLU A 184 -2.25 1.98 3.91
C GLU A 184 -1.47 1.69 2.64
N GLY A 185 -0.43 0.88 2.77
CA GLY A 185 0.35 0.36 1.65
C GLY A 185 0.95 1.42 0.74
N LEU A 186 1.05 1.10 -0.54
CA LEU A 186 1.53 2.00 -1.58
C LEU A 186 0.69 3.28 -1.70
N GLU A 187 -0.63 3.17 -1.49
CA GLU A 187 -1.51 4.34 -1.49
C GLU A 187 -1.06 5.37 -0.45
N LEU A 188 -0.59 4.93 0.73
CA LEU A 188 -0.04 5.82 1.75
C LEU A 188 1.41 6.23 1.46
N ALA A 189 2.30 5.30 1.11
CA ALA A 189 3.71 5.63 0.92
C ALA A 189 3.96 6.60 -0.24
N TRP A 190 3.15 6.52 -1.30
CA TRP A 190 3.25 7.42 -2.45
C TRP A 190 2.06 8.38 -2.56
N ASP A 191 1.38 8.70 -1.45
CA ASP A 191 0.17 9.55 -1.50
C ASP A 191 0.42 10.89 -2.21
N GLU A 192 1.55 11.54 -1.92
CA GLU A 192 1.90 12.83 -2.51
C GLU A 192 2.07 12.76 -4.03
N SER A 193 2.70 11.70 -4.54
CA SER A 193 2.90 11.49 -5.98
C SER A 193 1.61 11.07 -6.68
N LEU A 194 0.82 10.20 -6.03
CA LEU A 194 -0.40 9.64 -6.59
C LEU A 194 -1.58 10.63 -6.61
N LYS A 195 -1.72 11.53 -5.62
CA LYS A 195 -2.91 12.38 -5.45
C LYS A 195 -3.08 13.45 -6.54
N GLY A 196 -1.97 13.92 -7.12
CA GLY A 196 -1.97 15.06 -8.03
C GLY A 196 -2.42 16.36 -7.34
N SER A 197 -2.79 17.37 -8.13
CA SER A 197 -3.25 18.66 -7.59
C SER A 197 -4.61 19.08 -8.14
N ALA A 198 -5.54 19.37 -7.23
CA ALA A 198 -6.89 19.73 -7.59
C ALA A 198 -6.97 21.07 -8.35
N GLY A 199 -7.85 21.14 -9.34
CA GLY A 199 -8.16 22.37 -10.05
C GLY A 199 -9.14 23.24 -9.26
N ALA A 200 -9.39 24.43 -9.79
CA ALA A 200 -10.40 25.35 -9.29
C ALA A 200 -11.16 25.96 -10.47
N GLU A 201 -12.47 25.95 -10.37
CA GLU A 201 -13.37 26.53 -11.35
C GLU A 201 -14.26 27.56 -10.68
N ARG A 202 -14.43 28.72 -11.32
CA ARG A 202 -15.27 29.79 -10.83
C ARG A 202 -16.64 29.74 -11.48
N VAL A 203 -17.67 29.53 -10.67
CA VAL A 203 -19.07 29.50 -11.12
C VAL A 203 -19.84 30.72 -10.65
N LEU A 204 -20.70 31.25 -11.53
CA LEU A 204 -21.67 32.32 -11.18
C LEU A 204 -22.98 31.68 -10.74
N ARG A 205 -23.47 32.09 -9.58
CA ARG A 205 -24.77 31.67 -9.04
C ARG A 205 -25.79 32.81 -9.11
N ASP A 206 -27.04 32.54 -9.54
CA ASP A 206 -28.11 33.56 -9.50
C ASP A 206 -28.54 33.92 -8.05
N GLY A 207 -29.44 34.89 -7.91
CA GLY A 207 -30.04 35.26 -6.61
C GLY A 207 -30.87 34.14 -5.93
N LYS A 208 -31.15 33.03 -6.62
CA LYS A 208 -31.69 31.77 -6.08
C LYS A 208 -30.61 30.67 -5.96
N ARG A 209 -29.34 31.05 -6.10
CA ARG A 209 -28.10 30.26 -6.04
C ARG A 209 -27.98 29.07 -7.00
N ARG A 210 -28.77 29.06 -8.09
CA ARG A 210 -28.64 28.08 -9.18
C ARG A 210 -27.38 28.39 -9.99
N MET A 211 -26.67 27.38 -10.48
CA MET A 211 -25.53 27.61 -11.39
C MET A 211 -26.04 28.15 -12.72
N VAL A 212 -25.61 29.34 -13.10
CA VAL A 212 -26.10 30.03 -14.32
C VAL A 212 -25.07 29.97 -15.44
N LYS A 213 -23.79 30.08 -15.10
CA LYS A 213 -22.71 30.20 -16.08
C LYS A 213 -21.36 29.78 -15.49
N HIS A 214 -20.58 29.05 -16.28
CA HIS A 214 -19.15 28.86 -16.02
C HIS A 214 -18.47 30.19 -16.38
N VAL A 215 -17.80 30.81 -15.41
CA VAL A 215 -17.27 32.18 -15.58
C VAL A 215 -15.84 32.08 -16.09
N ASP A 216 -14.99 31.35 -15.37
CA ASP A 216 -13.58 31.16 -15.68
C ASP A 216 -13.04 29.86 -15.07
N ASN A 217 -12.22 29.13 -15.84
CA ASN A 217 -11.34 28.10 -15.27
C ASN A 217 -10.15 28.80 -14.62
N ILE A 218 -10.14 28.87 -13.27
CA ILE A 218 -9.02 29.48 -12.53
C ILE A 218 -7.77 28.61 -12.68
N ARG A 219 -7.93 27.28 -12.52
CA ARG A 219 -6.83 26.32 -12.62
C ARG A 219 -7.35 24.94 -13.03
N ALA A 220 -6.77 24.37 -14.09
CA ALA A 220 -7.06 22.97 -14.45
C ALA A 220 -6.48 22.00 -13.41
N PRO A 221 -7.15 20.87 -13.11
CA PRO A 221 -6.58 19.84 -12.26
C PRO A 221 -5.37 19.17 -12.94
N ILE A 222 -4.32 18.91 -12.17
CA ILE A 222 -3.14 18.15 -12.62
C ILE A 222 -3.28 16.72 -12.08
N PRO A 223 -3.35 15.70 -12.95
CA PRO A 223 -3.37 14.30 -12.52
C PRO A 223 -2.14 13.94 -11.67
N GLY A 224 -2.31 12.97 -10.77
CA GLY A 224 -1.18 12.37 -10.09
C GLY A 224 -0.37 11.45 -11.01
N GLN A 225 0.83 11.11 -10.55
CA GLN A 225 1.76 10.29 -11.30
C GLN A 225 1.38 8.81 -11.20
N ASP A 226 1.42 8.12 -12.33
CA ASP A 226 1.25 6.66 -12.36
C ASP A 226 2.49 5.98 -11.76
N ILE A 227 2.28 4.86 -11.07
CA ILE A 227 3.35 4.04 -10.48
C ILE A 227 3.33 2.66 -11.12
N ARG A 228 4.49 2.21 -11.59
CA ARG A 228 4.69 0.87 -12.13
C ARG A 228 5.52 0.04 -11.17
N LEU A 229 4.93 -1.05 -10.68
CA LEU A 229 5.58 -1.95 -9.74
C LEU A 229 6.41 -3.01 -10.45
N THR A 230 7.38 -3.57 -9.73
CA THR A 230 8.15 -4.75 -10.13
C THR A 230 7.35 -6.05 -10.02
N ILE A 231 6.16 -5.99 -9.41
CA ILE A 231 5.28 -7.13 -9.19
C ILE A 231 4.77 -7.67 -10.52
N ASP A 232 4.85 -8.98 -10.69
CA ASP A 232 4.14 -9.70 -11.75
C ASP A 232 2.79 -10.19 -11.20
N ARG A 233 1.68 -9.68 -11.74
CA ARG A 233 0.33 -10.03 -11.27
C ARG A 233 0.06 -11.53 -11.31
N ARG A 234 0.65 -12.28 -12.25
CA ARG A 234 0.50 -13.73 -12.39
C ARG A 234 1.21 -14.45 -11.24
N LEU A 235 2.43 -14.02 -10.92
CA LEU A 235 3.20 -14.54 -9.78
C LEU A 235 2.53 -14.19 -8.46
N GLN A 236 2.03 -12.97 -8.33
CA GLN A 236 1.29 -12.48 -7.16
C GLN A 236 0.04 -13.32 -6.90
N TYR A 237 -0.78 -13.59 -7.92
CA TYR A 237 -1.96 -14.44 -7.79
C TYR A 237 -1.60 -15.87 -7.39
N LEU A 238 -0.56 -16.45 -8.01
CA LEU A 238 -0.06 -17.78 -7.66
C LEU A 238 0.37 -17.84 -6.19
N ALA A 239 1.21 -16.90 -5.75
CA ALA A 239 1.66 -16.81 -4.37
C ALA A 239 0.49 -16.67 -3.39
N TYR A 240 -0.47 -15.78 -3.69
CA TYR A 240 -1.67 -15.58 -2.91
C TYR A 240 -2.50 -16.86 -2.76
N ARG A 241 -2.80 -17.54 -3.89
CA ARG A 241 -3.63 -18.74 -3.93
C ARG A 241 -3.01 -19.86 -3.10
N GLU A 242 -1.73 -20.14 -3.31
CA GLU A 242 -1.04 -21.24 -2.64
C GLU A 242 -0.86 -20.98 -1.14
N LEU A 243 -0.57 -19.73 -0.75
CA LEU A 243 -0.47 -19.36 0.66
C LEU A 243 -1.84 -19.44 1.36
N LYS A 244 -2.91 -18.96 0.71
CA LYS A 244 -4.29 -19.05 1.24
C LYS A 244 -4.70 -20.50 1.47
N ALA A 245 -4.44 -21.37 0.49
CA ALA A 245 -4.73 -22.79 0.60
C ALA A 245 -3.95 -23.44 1.76
N ALA A 246 -2.66 -23.10 1.91
CA ALA A 246 -1.82 -23.65 2.96
C ALA A 246 -2.24 -23.21 4.36
N VAL A 247 -2.53 -21.92 4.55
CA VAL A 247 -3.01 -21.41 5.84
C VAL A 247 -4.34 -22.04 6.22
N ALA A 248 -5.26 -22.22 5.27
CA ALA A 248 -6.52 -22.91 5.51
C ALA A 248 -6.32 -24.40 5.84
N GLN A 249 -5.51 -25.12 5.06
CA GLN A 249 -5.23 -26.54 5.26
C GLN A 249 -4.59 -26.80 6.61
N GLN A 250 -3.62 -25.96 7.01
CA GLN A 250 -2.91 -26.09 8.27
C GLN A 250 -3.68 -25.49 9.46
N LYS A 251 -4.85 -24.89 9.23
CA LYS A 251 -5.61 -24.10 10.23
C LYS A 251 -4.71 -23.08 10.93
N ALA A 252 -3.76 -22.51 10.18
CA ALA A 252 -2.75 -21.61 10.71
C ALA A 252 -3.37 -20.26 11.09
N THR A 253 -2.77 -19.56 12.05
CA THR A 253 -3.21 -18.21 12.46
C THR A 253 -2.94 -17.20 11.35
N SER A 254 -1.76 -17.26 10.73
CA SER A 254 -1.37 -16.37 9.64
C SER A 254 -0.30 -16.99 8.75
N GLY A 255 0.05 -16.32 7.66
CA GLY A 255 1.17 -16.70 6.81
C GLY A 255 1.65 -15.55 5.95
N SER A 256 2.90 -15.60 5.51
CA SER A 256 3.48 -14.65 4.57
C SER A 256 4.40 -15.34 3.57
N LEU A 257 4.54 -14.73 2.39
CA LEU A 257 5.39 -15.19 1.31
C LEU A 257 6.02 -13.99 0.62
N VAL A 258 7.34 -14.06 0.37
CA VAL A 258 8.11 -13.07 -0.39
C VAL A 258 8.86 -13.80 -1.51
N LEU A 259 8.73 -13.32 -2.75
CA LEU A 259 9.44 -13.82 -3.93
C LEU A 259 10.25 -12.68 -4.56
N LEU A 260 11.57 -12.86 -4.63
CA LEU A 260 12.52 -11.91 -5.21
C LEU A 260 13.15 -12.47 -6.47
N ASN A 261 13.49 -11.57 -7.40
CA ASN A 261 14.53 -11.84 -8.40
C ASN A 261 15.90 -11.77 -7.69
N ALA A 262 16.71 -12.82 -7.82
CA ALA A 262 18.01 -12.91 -7.17
C ALA A 262 19.02 -11.87 -7.69
N GLU A 263 19.02 -11.62 -9.00
CA GLU A 263 20.02 -10.82 -9.71
C GLU A 263 19.74 -9.32 -9.67
N THR A 264 18.47 -8.94 -9.53
CA THR A 264 18.05 -7.53 -9.60
C THR A 264 17.51 -6.98 -8.29
N GLY A 265 17.30 -7.83 -7.28
CA GLY A 265 16.65 -7.42 -6.03
C GLY A 265 15.16 -7.06 -6.16
N GLN A 266 14.58 -7.20 -7.36
CA GLN A 266 13.18 -6.85 -7.61
C GLN A 266 12.21 -7.74 -6.84
N LEU A 267 11.25 -7.12 -6.15
CA LEU A 267 10.14 -7.82 -5.53
C LEU A 267 9.12 -8.23 -6.58
N LEU A 268 9.00 -9.54 -6.83
CA LEU A 268 8.13 -10.09 -7.87
C LEU A 268 6.74 -10.45 -7.35
N ALA A 269 6.65 -10.91 -6.10
CA ALA A 269 5.40 -11.18 -5.41
C ALA A 269 5.54 -11.10 -3.88
N VAL A 270 4.49 -10.63 -3.22
CA VAL A 270 4.36 -10.63 -1.76
C VAL A 270 2.92 -10.91 -1.34
N ALA A 271 2.70 -11.99 -0.59
CA ALA A 271 1.36 -12.38 -0.16
C ALA A 271 1.30 -12.56 1.36
N ASN A 272 0.17 -12.18 1.96
CA ASN A 272 -0.09 -12.42 3.38
C ASN A 272 -1.49 -13.01 3.59
N GLN A 273 -1.64 -13.74 4.68
CA GLN A 273 -2.92 -14.25 5.18
C GLN A 273 -3.04 -13.99 6.68
N PRO A 274 -4.22 -13.64 7.20
CA PRO A 274 -5.45 -13.34 6.46
C PRO A 274 -5.35 -12.04 5.63
N ALA A 275 -6.02 -12.01 4.48
CA ALA A 275 -6.15 -10.83 3.64
C ALA A 275 -7.49 -10.08 3.87
N PHE A 276 -7.70 -9.00 3.11
CA PHE A 276 -8.94 -8.23 3.13
C PHE A 276 -9.25 -7.70 1.72
N ASN A 277 -10.52 -7.39 1.45
CA ASN A 277 -10.91 -6.76 0.19
C ASN A 277 -10.90 -5.22 0.37
N PRO A 278 -10.00 -4.47 -0.28
CA PRO A 278 -9.91 -3.01 -0.12
C PRO A 278 -11.12 -2.26 -0.71
N ASN A 279 -11.93 -2.92 -1.55
CA ASN A 279 -13.18 -2.38 -2.10
C ASN A 279 -14.36 -2.44 -1.12
N ASP A 280 -14.36 -3.41 -0.18
CA ASP A 280 -15.38 -3.55 0.88
C ASP A 280 -14.75 -3.46 2.27
N ARG A 281 -14.97 -2.31 2.92
CA ARG A 281 -14.35 -1.98 4.21
C ARG A 281 -15.22 -2.27 5.40
N SER A 282 -16.45 -2.74 5.19
CA SER A 282 -17.44 -2.94 6.26
C SER A 282 -17.02 -4.00 7.29
N LYS A 283 -16.16 -4.94 6.89
CA LYS A 283 -15.72 -6.09 7.70
C LYS A 283 -14.21 -6.14 7.96
N ILE A 284 -13.48 -5.07 7.64
CA ILE A 284 -12.03 -5.05 7.80
C ILE A 284 -11.67 -5.06 9.29
N LYS A 285 -10.78 -5.99 9.66
CA LYS A 285 -10.14 -6.02 10.98
C LYS A 285 -8.71 -5.49 10.83
N ALA A 286 -8.22 -4.74 11.82
CA ALA A 286 -6.86 -4.21 11.80
C ALA A 286 -5.79 -5.28 11.57
N SER A 287 -5.96 -6.49 12.14
CA SER A 287 -5.04 -7.61 11.95
C SER A 287 -4.98 -8.17 10.51
N HIS A 288 -5.98 -7.90 9.67
CA HIS A 288 -6.01 -8.32 8.27
C HIS A 288 -5.32 -7.32 7.36
N VAL A 289 -5.21 -6.04 7.76
CA VAL A 289 -4.57 -4.98 6.96
C VAL A 289 -3.04 -5.05 7.02
N ARG A 290 -2.52 -5.67 8.09
CA ARG A 290 -1.09 -5.76 8.39
C ARG A 290 -0.33 -6.51 7.30
N ASN A 291 0.63 -5.86 6.64
CA ASN A 291 1.52 -6.47 5.65
C ASN A 291 2.66 -7.27 6.33
N ARG A 292 2.31 -8.46 6.83
CA ARG A 292 3.16 -9.31 7.68
C ARG A 292 4.55 -9.58 7.11
N ALA A 293 4.66 -9.76 5.80
CA ALA A 293 5.92 -9.97 5.12
C ALA A 293 6.96 -8.88 5.40
N PHE A 294 6.50 -7.64 5.59
CA PHE A 294 7.34 -6.47 5.81
C PHE A 294 7.41 -6.04 7.27
N VAL A 295 6.33 -6.25 8.04
CA VAL A 295 6.19 -5.66 9.37
C VAL A 295 6.23 -6.65 10.53
N ASP A 296 5.98 -7.95 10.30
CA ASP A 296 6.08 -8.96 11.35
C ASP A 296 7.53 -9.39 11.51
N LEU A 297 8.02 -9.29 12.74
CA LEU A 297 9.34 -9.75 13.13
C LEU A 297 9.26 -11.12 13.79
N PHE A 298 10.18 -11.99 13.41
CA PHE A 298 10.36 -13.30 14.00
C PHE A 298 11.84 -13.65 14.10
N GLU A 299 12.18 -14.59 14.97
CA GLU A 299 13.52 -15.17 14.98
C GLU A 299 13.64 -16.18 13.83
N PRO A 300 14.68 -16.11 12.97
CA PRO A 300 14.78 -16.95 11.77
C PRO A 300 15.10 -18.42 12.07
N GLY A 301 15.60 -18.73 13.27
CA GLY A 301 16.00 -20.06 13.67
C GLY A 301 16.99 -20.70 12.68
N SER A 302 16.80 -21.98 12.39
CA SER A 302 17.73 -22.74 11.54
C SER A 302 17.91 -22.20 10.11
N THR A 303 17.06 -21.28 9.63
CA THR A 303 17.29 -20.58 8.35
C THR A 303 18.49 -19.62 8.39
N MET A 304 19.04 -19.33 9.58
CA MET A 304 20.25 -18.53 9.79
C MET A 304 21.56 -19.30 9.54
N LYS A 305 21.55 -20.63 9.69
CA LYS A 305 22.77 -21.47 9.65
C LYS A 305 23.59 -21.34 8.36
N PRO A 306 23.00 -21.20 7.15
CA PRO A 306 23.77 -20.93 5.95
C PRO A 306 24.68 -19.71 6.07
N PHE A 307 24.24 -18.65 6.75
CA PHE A 307 25.02 -17.44 6.97
C PHE A 307 26.10 -17.63 8.04
N THR A 308 25.83 -18.42 9.07
CA THR A 308 26.86 -18.83 10.05
C THR A 308 27.97 -19.64 9.37
N VAL A 309 27.61 -20.59 8.51
CA VAL A 309 28.57 -21.36 7.71
C VAL A 309 29.34 -20.43 6.78
N ALA A 310 28.66 -19.50 6.09
CA ALA A 310 29.30 -18.51 5.24
C ALA A 310 30.30 -17.63 6.01
N ALA A 311 29.94 -17.14 7.20
CA ALA A 311 30.83 -16.37 8.07
C ALA A 311 32.06 -17.19 8.51
N GLY A 312 31.84 -18.46 8.84
CA GLY A 312 32.92 -19.40 9.16
C GLY A 312 33.89 -19.58 8.00
N MET A 313 33.37 -19.74 6.78
CA MET A 313 34.19 -19.91 5.58
C MET A 313 34.92 -18.62 5.17
N GLU A 314 34.23 -17.48 5.19
CA GLU A 314 34.84 -16.16 4.90
C GLU A 314 35.91 -15.75 5.92
N SER A 315 35.86 -16.29 7.14
CA SER A 315 36.92 -16.06 8.13
C SER A 315 38.23 -16.78 7.79
N GLY A 316 38.20 -17.76 6.87
CA GLY A 316 39.33 -18.64 6.55
C GLY A 316 39.62 -19.75 7.58
N VAL A 317 38.85 -19.81 8.69
CA VAL A 317 39.02 -20.82 9.76
C VAL A 317 38.36 -22.16 9.38
N PHE A 318 37.27 -22.12 8.61
CA PHE A 318 36.53 -23.29 8.18
C PHE A 318 36.50 -23.36 6.65
N ASP A 319 36.49 -24.56 6.10
CA ASP A 319 36.33 -24.82 4.68
C ASP A 319 35.33 -25.96 4.43
N ALA A 320 35.04 -26.25 3.15
CA ALA A 320 34.07 -27.27 2.79
C ALA A 320 34.46 -28.70 3.21
N SER A 321 35.73 -28.95 3.51
CA SER A 321 36.27 -30.24 3.97
C SER A 321 36.33 -30.35 5.50
N THR A 322 36.06 -29.26 6.22
CA THR A 322 36.17 -29.21 7.67
C THR A 322 35.17 -30.15 8.33
N VAL A 323 35.68 -31.00 9.21
CA VAL A 323 34.91 -31.94 10.01
C VAL A 323 34.75 -31.38 11.43
N ILE A 324 33.52 -31.42 11.93
CA ILE A 324 33.15 -30.93 13.26
C ILE A 324 32.62 -32.11 14.07
N ASP A 325 33.31 -32.43 15.16
CA ASP A 325 32.81 -33.39 16.13
C ASP A 325 31.58 -32.82 16.85
N THR A 326 30.45 -33.51 16.81
CA THR A 326 29.23 -33.15 17.55
C THR A 326 28.91 -34.08 18.69
N ASN A 327 29.77 -35.05 19.01
CA ASN A 327 29.57 -35.94 20.15
C ASN A 327 29.43 -35.15 21.46
N PRO A 328 28.52 -35.55 22.38
CA PRO A 328 27.52 -36.62 22.30
C PRO A 328 26.13 -36.14 21.80
N GLY A 329 26.07 -35.13 20.93
CA GLY A 329 24.84 -34.48 20.45
C GLY A 329 24.41 -33.25 21.27
N TYR A 330 25.23 -32.82 22.22
CA TYR A 330 25.05 -31.59 22.98
C TYR A 330 26.40 -31.01 23.40
N MET A 331 26.45 -29.71 23.67
CA MET A 331 27.61 -29.05 24.26
C MET A 331 27.18 -28.04 25.33
N ARG A 332 28.01 -27.88 26.37
CA ARG A 332 27.80 -26.83 27.38
C ARG A 332 28.48 -25.54 26.92
N VAL A 333 27.76 -24.44 27.03
CA VAL A 333 28.27 -23.09 26.79
C VAL A 333 28.00 -22.28 28.05
N GLY A 334 29.01 -22.21 28.92
CA GLY A 334 28.83 -21.72 30.29
C GLY A 334 27.83 -22.58 31.07
N ARG A 335 26.77 -21.95 31.60
CA ARG A 335 25.71 -22.64 32.35
C ARG A 335 24.63 -23.24 31.46
N SER A 336 24.54 -22.82 30.20
CA SER A 336 23.51 -23.27 29.25
C SER A 336 23.97 -24.46 28.42
N GLN A 337 23.02 -25.15 27.82
CA GLN A 337 23.27 -26.31 26.95
C GLN A 337 22.72 -26.03 25.55
N VAL A 338 23.55 -26.26 24.53
CA VAL A 338 23.13 -26.35 23.13
C VAL A 338 22.98 -27.83 22.79
N ARG A 339 21.87 -28.20 22.16
CA ARG A 339 21.54 -29.60 21.88
C ARG A 339 21.01 -29.79 20.47
N ASP A 340 21.39 -30.92 19.88
CA ASP A 340 20.84 -31.45 18.64
C ASP A 340 19.71 -32.45 18.91
N HIS A 341 18.94 -32.75 17.87
CA HIS A 341 17.89 -33.77 17.95
C HIS A 341 18.46 -35.15 18.35
N ARG A 342 19.65 -35.48 17.87
CA ARG A 342 20.40 -36.70 18.19
C ARG A 342 21.90 -36.46 18.10
N ASN A 343 22.70 -37.41 18.58
CA ASN A 343 24.13 -37.43 18.32
C ASN A 343 24.41 -37.74 16.84
N TYR A 344 25.18 -36.89 16.17
CA TYR A 344 25.59 -37.12 14.78
C TYR A 344 27.03 -37.59 14.64
N GLY A 345 27.81 -37.61 15.73
CA GLY A 345 29.25 -37.90 15.67
C GLY A 345 30.01 -36.78 14.95
N GLU A 346 31.00 -37.15 14.17
CA GLU A 346 31.75 -36.23 13.32
C GLU A 346 30.97 -35.94 12.03
N ILE A 347 30.74 -34.66 11.73
CA ILE A 347 29.99 -34.22 10.55
C ILE A 347 30.70 -33.07 9.84
N ASP A 348 30.56 -33.01 8.51
CA ASP A 348 31.02 -31.89 7.70
C ASP A 348 30.00 -30.73 7.67
N LEU A 349 30.39 -29.61 7.04
CA LEU A 349 29.54 -28.43 6.88
C LEU A 349 28.26 -28.72 6.07
N ALA A 350 28.34 -29.63 5.09
CA ALA A 350 27.18 -30.04 4.30
C ALA A 350 26.16 -30.80 5.18
N THR A 351 26.64 -31.73 5.99
CA THR A 351 25.82 -32.53 6.91
C THR A 351 25.25 -31.65 8.03
N LEU A 352 25.99 -30.63 8.50
CA LEU A 352 25.47 -29.61 9.41
C LEU A 352 24.20 -28.97 8.84
N LEU A 353 24.22 -28.50 7.59
CA LEU A 353 23.05 -27.86 6.97
C LEU A 353 21.94 -28.88 6.68
N LEU A 354 22.30 -30.08 6.19
CA LEU A 354 21.39 -31.16 5.87
C LEU A 354 20.60 -31.64 7.09
N LYS A 355 21.28 -31.89 8.22
CA LYS A 355 20.70 -32.37 9.49
C LYS A 355 20.33 -31.24 10.46
N SER A 356 20.66 -30.00 10.11
CA SER A 356 20.41 -28.82 10.93
C SER A 356 21.00 -28.94 12.34
N SER A 357 22.27 -29.33 12.47
CA SER A 357 22.96 -29.40 13.78
C SER A 357 23.13 -28.00 14.39
N ASN A 358 22.61 -27.80 15.60
CA ASN A 358 22.84 -26.60 16.42
C ASN A 358 24.23 -26.64 17.06
N VAL A 359 24.70 -27.81 17.47
CA VAL A 359 26.02 -27.98 18.09
C VAL A 359 27.13 -27.59 17.11
N ALA A 360 27.12 -28.11 15.88
CA ALA A 360 28.13 -27.75 14.89
C ALA A 360 28.06 -26.26 14.50
N SER A 361 26.85 -25.71 14.36
CA SER A 361 26.64 -24.28 14.11
C SER A 361 27.22 -23.41 15.23
N ALA A 362 27.01 -23.79 16.49
CA ALA A 362 27.55 -23.08 17.65
C ALA A 362 29.09 -23.19 17.70
N LYS A 363 29.66 -24.34 17.35
CA LYS A 363 31.12 -24.52 17.27
C LYS A 363 31.75 -23.63 16.20
N ILE A 364 31.11 -23.45 15.04
CA ILE A 364 31.59 -22.51 14.02
C ILE A 364 31.58 -21.08 14.57
N ALA A 365 30.45 -20.65 15.12
CA ALA A 365 30.32 -19.27 15.63
C ALA A 365 31.27 -18.96 16.79
N LEU A 366 31.51 -19.92 17.68
CA LEU A 366 32.46 -19.78 18.79
C LEU A 366 33.92 -19.91 18.34
N GLY A 367 34.18 -20.50 17.19
CA GLY A 367 35.51 -20.70 16.62
C GLY A 367 36.03 -19.50 15.81
N ILE A 368 35.20 -18.49 15.55
CA ILE A 368 35.58 -17.28 14.81
C ILE A 368 35.42 -16.02 15.69
N PRO A 369 36.12 -14.91 15.40
CA PRO A 369 35.90 -13.65 16.09
C PRO A 369 34.44 -13.18 15.95
N GLY A 370 33.82 -12.76 17.06
CA GLY A 370 32.42 -12.30 17.06
C GLY A 370 32.14 -11.15 16.09
N GLU A 371 33.12 -10.26 15.89
CA GLU A 371 33.11 -9.19 14.89
C GLU A 371 32.88 -9.73 13.46
N LYS A 372 33.50 -10.87 13.09
CA LYS A 372 33.34 -11.46 11.75
C LYS A 372 31.94 -12.01 11.55
N LEU A 373 31.37 -12.68 12.56
CA LEU A 373 29.99 -13.15 12.51
C LEU A 373 29.02 -11.97 12.43
N TRP A 374 29.18 -10.97 13.29
CA TRP A 374 28.34 -9.78 13.29
C TRP A 374 28.45 -9.00 11.97
N GLY A 375 29.67 -8.79 11.47
CA GLY A 375 29.93 -8.08 10.22
C GLY A 375 29.25 -8.75 9.03
N MET A 376 29.29 -10.08 8.95
CA MET A 376 28.53 -10.84 7.95
C MET A 376 27.02 -10.60 8.07
N LEU A 377 26.44 -10.80 9.27
CA LEU A 377 25.00 -10.65 9.49
C LEU A 377 24.52 -9.21 9.24
N ASN A 378 25.30 -8.22 9.67
CA ASN A 378 25.01 -6.81 9.46
C ASN A 378 25.09 -6.44 7.96
N SER A 379 26.09 -6.96 7.24
CA SER A 379 26.25 -6.72 5.79
C SER A 379 25.13 -7.39 4.97
N LEU A 380 24.54 -8.48 5.47
CA LEU A 380 23.33 -9.10 4.90
C LEU A 380 22.05 -8.27 5.15
N GLY A 381 22.13 -7.21 5.97
CA GLY A 381 21.01 -6.32 6.29
C GLY A 381 20.19 -6.72 7.52
N PHE A 382 20.64 -7.68 8.34
CA PHE A 382 19.95 -7.99 9.59
C PHE A 382 20.05 -6.83 10.59
N GLY A 383 18.93 -6.45 11.18
CA GLY A 383 18.85 -5.28 12.06
C GLY A 383 18.72 -3.93 11.33
N GLN A 384 18.58 -3.95 9.99
CA GLN A 384 18.40 -2.75 9.15
C GLN A 384 17.15 -2.88 8.27
N SER A 385 16.50 -1.76 7.93
CA SER A 385 15.41 -1.79 6.93
C SER A 385 15.91 -2.35 5.60
N ALA A 386 15.05 -3.05 4.85
CA ALA A 386 15.30 -3.40 3.46
C ALA A 386 15.26 -2.17 2.54
N GLY A 387 14.56 -1.11 2.95
CA GLY A 387 14.59 0.19 2.29
C GLY A 387 13.58 0.35 1.17
N LEU A 388 12.41 -0.32 1.27
CA LEU A 388 11.36 -0.26 0.25
C LEU A 388 10.54 1.04 0.26
N GLY A 389 10.74 1.91 1.25
CA GLY A 389 9.88 3.07 1.48
C GLY A 389 8.46 2.70 1.91
N PHE A 390 8.22 1.45 2.32
CA PHE A 390 6.89 0.96 2.67
C PHE A 390 6.51 1.39 4.11
N PRO A 391 5.26 1.82 4.38
CA PRO A 391 4.90 2.33 5.70
C PRO A 391 4.98 1.24 6.77
N GLY A 392 5.70 1.52 7.85
CA GLY A 392 5.84 0.58 8.98
C GLY A 392 6.75 -0.61 8.71
N GLU A 393 7.56 -0.57 7.64
CA GLU A 393 8.59 -1.58 7.36
C GLU A 393 9.46 -1.85 8.60
N ALA A 394 9.58 -3.12 8.97
CA ALA A 394 10.32 -3.49 10.17
C ALA A 394 11.82 -3.52 9.91
N ARG A 395 12.58 -2.99 10.88
CA ARG A 395 14.05 -2.98 10.84
C ARG A 395 14.67 -4.24 11.44
N GLY A 396 13.91 -5.02 12.21
CA GLY A 396 14.45 -6.15 12.95
C GLY A 396 15.37 -5.73 14.08
N LYS A 397 16.16 -6.67 14.60
CA LYS A 397 17.13 -6.42 15.68
C LYS A 397 18.33 -7.33 15.52
N LEU A 398 19.52 -6.73 15.52
CA LEU A 398 20.82 -7.40 15.65
C LEU A 398 21.62 -6.64 16.71
N VAL A 399 21.94 -7.30 17.82
CA VAL A 399 22.72 -6.69 18.91
C VAL A 399 24.20 -6.65 18.52
N GLY A 400 24.92 -5.59 18.90
CA GLY A 400 26.38 -5.47 18.69
C GLY A 400 27.16 -6.60 19.36
N TYR A 401 28.27 -7.01 18.72
CA TYR A 401 29.05 -8.17 19.15
C TYR A 401 29.77 -7.98 20.49
N GLU A 402 30.02 -6.73 20.89
CA GLU A 402 30.69 -6.35 22.13
C GLU A 402 29.89 -6.76 23.38
N GLN A 403 28.58 -6.97 23.21
CA GLN A 403 27.67 -7.36 24.28
C GLN A 403 27.45 -8.87 24.34
N TRP A 404 28.01 -9.64 23.39
CA TRP A 404 27.72 -11.07 23.29
C TRP A 404 28.53 -11.88 24.27
N ARG A 405 27.81 -12.58 25.15
CA ARG A 405 28.34 -13.71 25.91
C ARG A 405 28.49 -14.92 24.97
N PRO A 406 29.30 -15.93 25.36
CA PRO A 406 29.47 -17.14 24.55
C PRO A 406 28.14 -17.82 24.20
N ILE A 407 27.18 -17.86 25.12
CA ILE A 407 25.86 -18.43 24.84
C ILE A 407 25.06 -17.62 23.81
N GLU A 408 25.16 -16.29 23.83
CA GLU A 408 24.47 -15.43 22.85
C GLU A 408 25.08 -15.61 21.46
N THR A 409 26.40 -15.74 21.36
CA THR A 409 27.09 -16.09 20.11
C THR A 409 26.61 -17.45 19.59
N ALA A 410 26.51 -18.46 20.48
CA ALA A 410 26.02 -19.77 20.12
C ALA A 410 24.57 -19.73 19.62
N THR A 411 23.65 -19.08 20.35
CA THR A 411 22.22 -19.01 19.97
C THR A 411 21.99 -18.24 18.68
N LEU A 412 22.77 -17.17 18.46
CA LEU A 412 22.72 -16.38 17.24
C LEU A 412 23.06 -17.23 16.02
N SER A 413 24.05 -18.12 16.15
CA SER A 413 24.52 -19.01 15.07
C SER A 413 23.41 -19.86 14.46
N PHE A 414 22.41 -20.24 15.27
CA PHE A 414 21.25 -21.02 14.83
C PHE A 414 19.94 -20.24 14.92
N GLY A 415 20.04 -18.90 14.93
CA GLY A 415 18.97 -17.96 14.61
C GLY A 415 18.08 -17.52 15.77
N TYR A 416 18.58 -17.53 17.00
CA TYR A 416 17.91 -17.00 18.20
C TYR A 416 18.67 -15.80 18.77
N GLY A 417 17.95 -14.81 19.31
CA GLY A 417 18.56 -13.56 19.81
C GLY A 417 18.71 -12.46 18.74
N LEU A 418 18.17 -12.69 17.54
CA LEU A 418 17.95 -11.66 16.52
C LEU A 418 16.51 -11.72 16.01
N SER A 419 16.03 -10.64 15.38
CA SER A 419 14.73 -10.66 14.72
C SER A 419 14.80 -10.11 13.30
N THR A 420 14.02 -10.71 12.41
CA THR A 420 13.95 -10.39 10.98
C THR A 420 12.52 -10.46 10.49
N SER A 421 12.20 -9.68 9.46
CA SER A 421 11.00 -9.87 8.63
C SER A 421 11.23 -10.94 7.57
N ALA A 422 10.16 -11.38 6.91
CA ALA A 422 10.26 -12.34 5.81
C ALA A 422 10.98 -11.72 4.60
N LEU A 423 10.79 -10.41 4.37
CA LEU A 423 11.50 -9.67 3.34
C LEU A 423 13.01 -9.60 3.60
N GLN A 424 13.41 -9.25 4.82
CA GLN A 424 14.82 -9.21 5.21
C GLN A 424 15.48 -10.58 5.06
N LEU A 425 14.79 -11.67 5.43
CA LEU A 425 15.30 -13.02 5.25
C LEU A 425 15.43 -13.37 3.74
N ALA A 426 14.48 -12.98 2.92
CA ALA A 426 14.54 -13.19 1.47
C ALA A 426 15.71 -12.42 0.84
N ARG A 427 15.91 -11.16 1.26
CA ARG A 427 17.06 -10.33 0.87
C ARG A 427 18.39 -10.97 1.27
N ALA A 428 18.50 -11.53 2.48
CA ALA A 428 19.73 -12.23 2.86
C ALA A 428 19.98 -13.48 2.00
N TYR A 429 18.93 -14.24 1.65
CA TYR A 429 19.06 -15.41 0.77
C TYR A 429 19.39 -15.03 -0.69
N SER A 430 19.01 -13.83 -1.15
CA SER A 430 19.40 -13.35 -2.50
C SER A 430 20.90 -13.16 -2.63
N VAL A 431 21.61 -12.87 -1.53
CA VAL A 431 23.09 -12.81 -1.53
C VAL A 431 23.73 -14.15 -1.85
N ILE A 432 23.23 -15.25 -1.26
CA ILE A 432 23.73 -16.60 -1.58
C ILE A 432 23.37 -16.99 -3.01
N ALA A 433 22.20 -16.56 -3.48
CA ALA A 433 21.72 -16.80 -4.83
C ALA A 433 22.55 -16.05 -5.88
N ASN A 434 22.91 -14.79 -5.60
CA ASN A 434 23.61 -13.86 -6.49
C ASN A 434 25.12 -13.79 -6.19
N GLU A 435 25.75 -14.96 -6.00
CA GLU A 435 27.21 -15.09 -5.87
C GLU A 435 27.88 -14.14 -4.87
N GLY A 436 27.21 -13.88 -3.75
CA GLY A 436 27.68 -13.04 -2.66
C GLY A 436 27.43 -11.56 -2.83
N VAL A 437 26.66 -11.14 -3.84
CA VAL A 437 26.28 -9.74 -4.09
C VAL A 437 24.88 -9.46 -3.52
N LEU A 438 24.79 -8.38 -2.74
CA LEU A 438 23.54 -7.86 -2.21
C LEU A 438 23.04 -6.73 -3.12
N GLU A 439 21.96 -7.03 -3.82
CA GLU A 439 21.19 -6.03 -4.56
C GLU A 439 20.28 -5.22 -3.61
N PRO A 440 20.07 -3.92 -3.87
CA PRO A 440 19.00 -3.19 -3.20
C PRO A 440 17.65 -3.80 -3.58
N ILE A 441 16.73 -3.86 -2.62
CA ILE A 441 15.38 -4.34 -2.91
C ILE A 441 14.60 -3.20 -3.57
N SER A 442 14.02 -3.46 -4.73
CA SER A 442 13.18 -2.51 -5.46
C SER A 442 11.74 -3.00 -5.57
N LEU A 443 10.77 -2.09 -5.38
CA LEU A 443 9.34 -2.34 -5.59
C LEU A 443 8.77 -1.55 -6.78
N VAL A 444 9.39 -0.44 -7.15
CA VAL A 444 9.01 0.41 -8.28
C VAL A 444 10.05 0.28 -9.38
N VAL A 445 9.62 0.17 -10.64
CA VAL A 445 10.51 -0.07 -11.79
C VAL A 445 11.40 1.13 -12.09
N ASP A 446 10.85 2.33 -11.97
CA ASP A 446 11.50 3.59 -12.38
C ASP A 446 12.26 4.30 -11.24
N GLU A 447 12.47 3.60 -10.12
CA GLU A 447 13.22 4.12 -8.98
C GLU A 447 14.73 3.90 -9.19
N ALA A 448 15.54 4.92 -8.88
CA ALA A 448 16.98 4.82 -9.02
C ALA A 448 17.52 3.72 -8.11
N ALA A 449 18.11 2.67 -8.70
CA ALA A 449 18.70 1.58 -7.95
C ALA A 449 19.91 2.10 -7.16
N ALA A 450 19.95 1.80 -5.86
CA ALA A 450 21.17 1.98 -5.09
C ALA A 450 22.28 1.04 -5.60
N GLU A 451 23.52 1.32 -5.23
CA GLU A 451 24.63 0.48 -5.64
C GLU A 451 24.57 -0.89 -4.96
N SER A 452 24.89 -1.94 -5.71
CA SER A 452 25.00 -3.29 -5.19
C SER A 452 26.28 -3.44 -4.37
N VAL A 453 26.24 -4.28 -3.34
CA VAL A 453 27.35 -4.46 -2.39
C VAL A 453 27.77 -5.91 -2.34
N ARG A 454 29.06 -6.19 -2.51
CA ARG A 454 29.59 -7.54 -2.28
C ARG A 454 29.69 -7.82 -0.78
N VAL A 455 28.97 -8.82 -0.31
CA VAL A 455 28.89 -9.25 1.10
C VAL A 455 29.76 -10.48 1.36
N MET A 456 29.87 -11.39 0.40
CA MET A 456 30.75 -12.57 0.48
C MET A 456 31.37 -12.89 -0.88
N SER A 457 32.39 -13.74 -0.87
CA SER A 457 33.02 -14.22 -2.10
C SER A 457 32.08 -15.13 -2.90
N PRO A 458 32.19 -15.15 -4.23
CA PRO A 458 31.44 -16.08 -5.08
C PRO A 458 31.69 -17.54 -4.69
N THR A 459 32.92 -17.87 -4.30
CA THR A 459 33.31 -19.22 -3.88
C THR A 459 32.53 -19.67 -2.65
N VAL A 460 32.47 -18.84 -1.60
CA VAL A 460 31.70 -19.18 -0.39
C VAL A 460 30.21 -19.25 -0.68
N ALA A 461 29.65 -18.28 -1.43
CA ALA A 461 28.25 -18.31 -1.82
C ALA A 461 27.89 -19.61 -2.56
N ASN A 462 28.71 -20.01 -3.53
CA ASN A 462 28.53 -21.22 -4.32
C ASN A 462 28.68 -22.50 -3.47
N SER A 463 29.66 -22.55 -2.55
CA SER A 463 29.82 -23.67 -1.62
C SER A 463 28.61 -23.82 -0.70
N VAL A 464 28.14 -22.74 -0.06
CA VAL A 464 26.97 -22.76 0.83
C VAL A 464 25.71 -23.15 0.05
N ARG A 465 25.53 -22.61 -1.16
CA ARG A 465 24.42 -22.97 -2.04
C ARG A 465 24.41 -24.46 -2.37
N ASN A 466 25.57 -25.02 -2.73
CA ASN A 466 25.71 -26.45 -3.02
C ASN A 466 25.40 -27.33 -1.80
N MET A 467 25.89 -26.97 -0.62
CA MET A 467 25.58 -27.69 0.62
C MET A 467 24.06 -27.68 0.93
N MET A 468 23.37 -26.56 0.65
CA MET A 468 21.92 -26.45 0.85
C MET A 468 21.08 -27.31 -0.10
N ARG A 469 21.62 -27.80 -1.23
CA ARG A 469 20.88 -28.72 -2.13
C ARG A 469 20.50 -30.02 -1.42
N GLY A 470 21.36 -30.50 -0.51
CA GLY A 470 21.14 -31.71 0.28
C GLY A 470 19.88 -31.64 1.17
N VAL A 471 19.47 -30.43 1.59
CA VAL A 471 18.33 -30.21 2.49
C VAL A 471 17.00 -30.64 1.85
N VAL A 472 16.89 -30.55 0.52
CA VAL A 472 15.67 -30.85 -0.25
C VAL A 472 15.62 -32.32 -0.72
N THR A 473 16.65 -33.11 -0.41
CA THR A 473 16.68 -34.54 -0.70
C THR A 473 15.88 -35.35 0.33
N LYS A 474 15.62 -36.64 0.03
CA LYS A 474 14.97 -37.56 0.98
C LYS A 474 15.72 -37.68 2.32
N ALA A 475 17.04 -37.49 2.31
CA ALA A 475 17.87 -37.55 3.51
C ALA A 475 17.89 -36.22 4.30
N GLY A 476 17.45 -35.13 3.68
CA GLY A 476 17.43 -33.79 4.25
C GLY A 476 16.18 -33.49 5.08
N THR A 477 16.08 -32.24 5.54
CA THR A 477 15.02 -31.78 6.45
C THR A 477 13.79 -31.21 5.74
N ALA A 478 13.82 -31.03 4.41
CA ALA A 478 12.71 -30.46 3.66
C ALA A 478 12.48 -31.13 2.28
N PRO A 479 12.28 -32.46 2.21
CA PRO A 479 12.06 -33.16 0.93
C PRO A 479 10.83 -32.67 0.15
N ARG A 480 9.83 -32.10 0.84
CA ARG A 480 8.62 -31.52 0.21
C ARG A 480 8.88 -30.19 -0.51
N ALA A 481 10.08 -29.61 -0.43
CA ALA A 481 10.46 -28.43 -1.19
C ALA A 481 10.93 -28.75 -2.62
N LYS A 482 11.03 -30.04 -2.99
CA LYS A 482 11.50 -30.45 -4.32
C LYS A 482 10.60 -29.86 -5.41
N VAL A 483 11.21 -29.31 -6.46
CA VAL A 483 10.53 -28.82 -7.66
C VAL A 483 10.89 -29.74 -8.82
N TYR A 484 9.89 -30.25 -9.54
CA TYR A 484 10.13 -31.16 -10.66
C TYR A 484 10.81 -30.43 -11.83
N GLY A 485 11.90 -31.00 -12.35
CA GLY A 485 12.70 -30.44 -13.43
C GLY A 485 13.77 -29.44 -13.00
N TYR A 486 13.80 -29.05 -11.73
CA TYR A 486 14.72 -28.01 -11.23
C TYR A 486 15.51 -28.48 -10.01
N SER A 487 16.75 -28.02 -9.89
CA SER A 487 17.51 -28.11 -8.67
C SER A 487 17.07 -27.01 -7.69
N VAL A 488 17.00 -27.33 -6.41
CA VAL A 488 16.56 -26.41 -5.35
C VAL A 488 17.59 -26.43 -4.23
N ALA A 489 17.95 -25.24 -3.75
CA ALA A 489 18.75 -25.07 -2.54
C ALA A 489 17.93 -24.27 -1.52
N GLY A 490 17.95 -24.67 -0.26
CA GLY A 490 17.24 -23.93 0.77
C GLY A 490 17.38 -24.52 2.15
N LYS A 491 16.68 -23.91 3.11
CA LYS A 491 16.71 -24.30 4.51
C LYS A 491 15.34 -24.14 5.15
N THR A 492 14.98 -25.12 5.96
CA THR A 492 13.83 -25.03 6.87
C THR A 492 14.25 -24.48 8.24
N GLY A 493 13.34 -23.72 8.84
CA GLY A 493 13.32 -23.35 10.25
C GLY A 493 11.98 -23.74 10.90
N THR A 494 12.04 -24.11 12.17
CA THR A 494 10.88 -24.27 13.05
C THR A 494 11.21 -23.56 14.34
N VAL A 495 10.45 -22.51 14.65
CA VAL A 495 10.81 -21.57 15.72
C VAL A 495 9.68 -21.52 16.73
N LYS A 496 10.00 -21.64 18.02
CA LYS A 496 9.04 -21.40 19.09
C LYS A 496 8.75 -19.91 19.16
N LYS A 497 7.47 -19.54 19.20
CA LYS A 497 7.08 -18.13 19.24
C LYS A 497 7.53 -17.49 20.55
N ALA A 498 8.25 -16.38 20.46
CA ALA A 498 8.58 -15.57 21.62
C ALA A 498 7.30 -14.92 22.17
N ILE A 499 7.12 -14.99 23.49
CA ILE A 499 6.04 -14.36 24.24
C ILE A 499 6.62 -13.56 25.41
N ALA A 500 5.81 -12.72 26.06
CA ALA A 500 6.25 -12.02 27.26
C ALA A 500 6.78 -13.04 28.30
N GLY A 501 8.05 -12.90 28.69
CA GLY A 501 8.70 -13.77 29.67
C GLY A 501 9.36 -15.04 29.11
N GLY A 502 9.37 -15.29 27.80
CA GLY A 502 10.08 -16.44 27.22
C GLY A 502 9.52 -16.95 25.90
N TYR A 503 9.37 -18.26 25.78
CA TYR A 503 8.86 -18.93 24.58
C TYR A 503 7.54 -19.64 24.88
N ALA A 504 6.62 -19.61 23.92
CA ALA A 504 5.39 -20.38 24.01
C ALA A 504 5.68 -21.89 23.96
N GLU A 505 4.86 -22.67 24.67
CA GLU A 505 5.01 -24.14 24.72
C GLU A 505 4.48 -24.82 23.45
N ASP A 506 3.38 -24.30 22.90
CA ASP A 506 2.58 -24.93 21.84
C ASP A 506 2.46 -24.08 20.56
N LYS A 507 3.17 -22.95 20.46
CA LYS A 507 3.11 -22.05 19.30
C LYS A 507 4.41 -22.02 18.52
N TYR A 508 4.31 -22.35 17.24
CA TYR A 508 5.45 -22.51 16.35
C TYR A 508 5.28 -21.69 15.08
N LEU A 509 6.40 -21.23 14.52
CA LEU A 509 6.49 -20.67 13.18
C LEU A 509 7.25 -21.68 12.30
N GLY A 510 6.61 -22.10 11.22
CA GLY A 510 7.23 -22.91 10.17
C GLY A 510 7.76 -22.00 9.06
N VAL A 511 9.07 -22.05 8.81
CA VAL A 511 9.74 -21.22 7.81
C VAL A 511 10.47 -22.10 6.80
N PHE A 512 10.39 -21.73 5.53
CA PHE A 512 11.26 -22.25 4.49
C PHE A 512 11.79 -21.10 3.64
N ALA A 513 13.11 -21.01 3.52
CA ALA A 513 13.81 -20.04 2.69
C ALA A 513 14.64 -20.80 1.66
N GLY A 514 14.53 -20.44 0.38
CA GLY A 514 15.23 -21.17 -0.66
C GLY A 514 15.28 -20.43 -1.99
N MET A 515 15.97 -21.05 -2.93
CA MET A 515 16.25 -20.51 -4.25
C MET A 515 16.18 -21.60 -5.32
N ALA A 516 15.83 -21.21 -6.54
CA ALA A 516 15.83 -22.09 -7.69
C ALA A 516 16.05 -21.31 -9.00
N PRO A 517 16.65 -21.93 -10.04
CA PRO A 517 17.42 -23.17 -9.98
C PRO A 517 18.62 -23.08 -9.01
N ALA A 518 19.13 -24.18 -8.44
CA ALA A 518 20.27 -24.11 -7.52
C ALA A 518 21.63 -23.96 -8.23
N SER A 519 21.71 -24.38 -9.50
CA SER A 519 22.90 -24.21 -10.33
C SER A 519 23.13 -22.74 -10.69
N ASP A 520 22.09 -22.10 -11.21
CA ASP A 520 22.01 -20.69 -11.60
C ASP A 520 20.72 -20.05 -11.04
N PRO A 521 20.73 -19.56 -9.78
CA PRO A 521 19.54 -19.05 -9.11
C PRO A 521 18.99 -17.78 -9.72
N LYS A 522 17.75 -17.84 -10.20
CA LYS A 522 17.00 -16.66 -10.65
C LYS A 522 16.01 -16.14 -9.62
N LEU A 523 15.49 -17.04 -8.78
CA LEU A 523 14.41 -16.73 -7.84
C LEU A 523 14.79 -17.12 -6.42
N VAL A 524 14.50 -16.23 -5.48
CA VAL A 524 14.58 -16.48 -4.03
C VAL A 524 13.20 -16.32 -3.41
N MET A 525 12.80 -17.28 -2.58
CA MET A 525 11.52 -17.24 -1.92
C MET A 525 11.61 -17.64 -0.45
N VAL A 526 10.92 -16.87 0.39
CA VAL A 526 10.68 -17.17 1.80
C VAL A 526 9.20 -17.39 2.02
N VAL A 527 8.86 -18.48 2.70
CA VAL A 527 7.50 -18.79 3.15
C VAL A 527 7.50 -18.92 4.66
N VAL A 528 6.55 -18.24 5.31
CA VAL A 528 6.31 -18.31 6.76
C VAL A 528 4.86 -18.74 7.00
N ILE A 529 4.67 -19.76 7.84
CA ILE A 529 3.37 -20.21 8.33
C ILE A 529 3.38 -20.08 9.86
N ASP A 530 2.51 -19.23 10.40
CA ASP A 530 2.45 -18.89 11.82
C ASP A 530 1.34 -19.68 12.53
N GLU A 531 1.72 -20.40 13.58
CA GLU A 531 0.85 -21.23 14.42
C GLU A 531 -0.02 -22.21 13.62
N PRO A 532 0.57 -23.16 12.87
CA PRO A 532 -0.20 -24.24 12.26
C PRO A 532 -0.80 -25.15 13.34
N LYS A 533 -2.07 -25.55 13.16
CA LYS A 533 -2.89 -26.27 14.16
C LYS A 533 -3.41 -27.62 13.66
N ALA A 534 -3.01 -28.05 12.46
CA ALA A 534 -3.46 -29.30 11.84
C ALA A 534 -2.56 -30.52 12.18
N GLY A 535 -1.68 -30.41 13.17
CA GLY A 535 -0.78 -31.48 13.64
C GLY A 535 0.67 -31.32 13.18
N ASP A 536 0.89 -31.02 11.90
CA ASP A 536 2.23 -30.70 11.38
C ASP A 536 2.61 -29.25 11.69
N TYR A 537 3.79 -29.02 12.29
CA TYR A 537 4.30 -27.66 12.57
C TYR A 537 5.72 -27.39 12.08
N TYR A 538 6.43 -28.43 11.61
CA TYR A 538 7.79 -28.26 11.09
C TYR A 538 7.78 -27.51 9.76
N GLY A 539 8.70 -26.56 9.56
CA GLY A 539 8.78 -25.77 8.32
C GLY A 539 8.90 -26.63 7.05
N GLY A 540 9.61 -27.75 7.13
CA GLY A 540 9.74 -28.74 6.04
C GLY A 540 8.44 -29.47 5.70
N LEU A 541 7.43 -29.43 6.57
CA LEU A 541 6.12 -30.04 6.37
C LEU A 541 5.04 -29.02 5.99
N VAL A 542 5.09 -27.80 6.55
CA VAL A 542 4.06 -26.77 6.36
C VAL A 542 4.42 -25.71 5.32
N ALA A 543 5.67 -25.21 5.31
CA ALA A 543 6.11 -24.12 4.44
C ALA A 543 6.77 -24.62 3.15
N ALA A 544 7.56 -25.68 3.23
CA ALA A 544 8.23 -26.29 2.07
C ALA A 544 7.28 -26.72 0.92
N PRO A 545 6.09 -27.30 1.16
CA PRO A 545 5.16 -27.61 0.07
C PRO A 545 4.64 -26.37 -0.66
N VAL A 546 4.43 -25.26 0.06
CA VAL A 546 4.04 -23.97 -0.55
C VAL A 546 5.17 -23.48 -1.43
N PHE A 547 6.41 -23.56 -0.94
CA PHE A 547 7.58 -23.21 -1.72
C PHE A 547 7.63 -24.01 -3.03
N SER A 548 7.49 -25.34 -2.95
CA SER A 548 7.53 -26.20 -4.14
C SER A 548 6.48 -25.78 -5.17
N ARG A 549 5.22 -25.58 -4.77
CA ARG A 549 4.13 -25.24 -5.70
C ARG A 549 4.30 -23.86 -6.33
N VAL A 550 4.63 -22.84 -5.52
CA VAL A 550 4.81 -21.48 -6.03
C VAL A 550 6.05 -21.39 -6.91
N MET A 551 7.20 -21.94 -6.48
CA MET A 551 8.44 -21.92 -7.25
C MET A 551 8.29 -22.65 -8.59
N SER A 552 7.63 -23.82 -8.57
CA SER A 552 7.29 -24.60 -9.78
C SER A 552 6.51 -23.77 -10.80
N GLY A 553 5.48 -23.03 -10.36
CA GLY A 553 4.72 -22.15 -11.26
C GLY A 553 5.50 -20.91 -11.69
N ALA A 554 6.26 -20.30 -10.77
CA ALA A 554 7.04 -19.09 -11.03
C ALA A 554 8.11 -19.31 -12.10
N LEU A 555 8.91 -20.37 -11.96
CA LEU A 555 9.95 -20.74 -12.93
C LEU A 555 9.37 -20.90 -14.34
N ARG A 556 8.19 -21.53 -14.47
CA ARG A 556 7.51 -21.69 -15.76
C ARG A 556 6.95 -20.37 -16.31
N LEU A 557 6.31 -19.55 -15.45
CA LEU A 557 5.75 -18.26 -15.86
C LEU A 557 6.82 -17.25 -16.31
N MET A 558 8.04 -17.43 -15.83
CA MET A 558 9.22 -16.63 -16.19
C MET A 558 10.10 -17.29 -17.27
N ASN A 559 9.66 -18.42 -17.84
CA ASN A 559 10.39 -19.16 -18.88
C ASN A 559 11.84 -19.52 -18.49
N ILE A 560 12.08 -19.81 -17.21
CA ILE A 560 13.41 -20.22 -16.74
C ILE A 560 13.62 -21.68 -17.15
N ALA A 561 14.77 -21.99 -17.74
CA ALA A 561 15.05 -23.33 -18.24
C ALA A 561 15.22 -24.34 -17.09
N PRO A 562 14.62 -25.55 -17.19
CA PRO A 562 14.89 -26.65 -16.26
C PRO A 562 16.37 -27.07 -16.28
N ASP A 563 16.99 -27.24 -15.11
CA ASP A 563 18.39 -27.64 -14.96
C ASP A 563 18.57 -29.05 -14.38
N ASN A 564 17.46 -29.76 -14.14
CA ASN A 564 17.44 -31.07 -13.50
C ASN A 564 16.34 -31.96 -14.09
N LEU A 565 16.41 -32.18 -15.40
CA LEU A 565 15.57 -33.15 -16.12
C LEU A 565 16.29 -34.50 -16.19
N ASP A 566 15.57 -35.57 -15.88
CA ASP A 566 16.05 -36.92 -16.18
C ASP A 566 16.22 -37.07 -17.70
N LYS A 567 17.34 -37.68 -18.14
CA LYS A 567 17.65 -37.88 -19.57
C LYS A 567 16.47 -38.52 -20.34
N ALA A 568 15.75 -39.45 -19.72
CA ALA A 568 14.57 -40.11 -20.32
C ALA A 568 13.42 -39.14 -20.64
N THR A 569 13.22 -38.11 -19.83
CA THR A 569 12.17 -37.09 -20.05
C THR A 569 12.53 -36.17 -21.22
N VAL A 570 13.82 -35.88 -21.40
CA VAL A 570 14.32 -35.07 -22.52
C VAL A 570 14.10 -35.81 -23.84
N PHE A 571 14.45 -37.10 -23.93
CA PHE A 571 14.18 -37.92 -25.11
C PHE A 571 12.69 -38.01 -25.44
N ALA A 572 11.82 -38.22 -24.45
CA ALA A 572 10.37 -38.26 -24.65
C ALA A 572 9.71 -36.92 -25.05
N SER A 573 10.40 -35.79 -24.84
CA SER A 573 9.97 -34.47 -25.33
C SER A 573 10.45 -34.19 -26.75
N LEU A 574 11.64 -34.67 -27.11
CA LEU A 574 12.20 -34.55 -28.47
C LEU A 574 11.45 -35.43 -29.46
N GLU A 575 11.07 -36.66 -29.09
CA GLU A 575 10.24 -37.53 -29.94
C GLU A 575 8.83 -36.95 -30.19
N ARG A 576 8.29 -36.19 -29.22
CA ARG A 576 6.99 -35.52 -29.36
C ARG A 576 7.04 -34.18 -30.09
N GLY A 577 8.24 -33.62 -30.33
CA GLY A 577 8.45 -32.42 -31.12
C GLY A 577 8.76 -32.69 -32.60
N ILE A 578 8.81 -33.96 -33.01
CA ILE A 578 9.10 -34.42 -34.39
C ILE A 578 7.84 -35.02 -35.06
N GLN A 579 6.64 -34.83 -34.50
CA GLN A 579 5.37 -35.18 -35.17
C GLN A 579 4.56 -33.96 -35.59
#